data_AF-K9E8J2-F1
#
_entry.id   AF-K9E8J2-F1
#
_cell.length_a   1.000
_cell.length_b   1.000
_cell.length_c   1.000
_cell.angle_alpha   90.00
_cell.angle_beta   90.00
_cell.angle_gamma   90.00
#
_symmetry.space_group_name_H-M   'P 1'
#
loop_
_entity.id
_entity.type
_entity.pdbx_description
1 polymer ?
#
loop_
_entity_poly.entity_id
_entity_poly.type
_entity_poly.pdbx_seq_one_letter_code
_entity_poly.pdbx_strand_id
1 'polypeptide(L)'
;MKHFKHHIITSLALSFLLCSLSLLNNHKSIKAEELGTAGTIDIEETSSAGDQEKNMEESKIFFAGDETAANYFRIPNIYTLNDGRILASADARYGGTHDSPNNIAIASSYSDDNGLNWSESTLPLSFDDYANQQIDWPRDDQGKEEQIKYSASFIDSVILEDSQTGNIYLFADVMPAGVGNSNAWKNDSGFEEIDGQYFLKLRSQDEEEYHYLLGSDQVIYDQRTGEATDYSVDDDYNILKNGESLYTEQYSVDFQDGQLIEYQNGTKVKMNIFYYDSLFKVVPTNYVGYTVSQDQGESWSPLNLLDPLLGPDHNAPYLSPGGGLETSNGRLLVSSYTESAIIYIVSDDHGETWFPVRQDLPFSEATAESQTIELEEDVLATFTRTDNGKIGYSMSHDNGDTWTEITNLDIVDNTQYGTQVSALKYSEEIEGKLAVILSTPNSTQARENGELIIGLYNGEEIEWKYRYTIPDTQDGFSYSDLTETPDGEIALHYDSWSRDQLHLKDVLLMQRFDSQDIINQSQVITEDAG
;
A
#
# COMPACT_ATOMS: atom_id res chain seq x y z
N MET A 1 -40.84 35.09 -30.20
CA MET A 1 -41.57 36.38 -30.10
C MET A 1 -42.75 36.17 -29.15
N LYS A 2 -42.83 36.89 -28.00
CA LYS A 2 -43.97 37.03 -27.05
C LYS A 2 -44.76 35.75 -26.65
N HIS A 3 -44.67 35.21 -25.43
CA HIS A 3 -45.03 35.71 -24.08
C HIS A 3 -46.42 35.28 -23.56
N PHE A 4 -46.42 34.87 -22.28
CA PHE A 4 -47.51 34.90 -21.28
C PHE A 4 -48.78 34.07 -21.48
N LYS A 5 -49.06 33.22 -20.48
CA LYS A 5 -50.33 33.26 -19.72
C LYS A 5 -50.09 32.94 -18.25
N HIS A 6 -50.81 33.64 -17.38
CA HIS A 6 -50.79 33.55 -15.92
C HIS A 6 -52.25 33.54 -15.44
N HIS A 7 -52.59 32.74 -14.43
CA HIS A 7 -53.68 32.99 -13.45
C HIS A 7 -55.16 33.00 -13.96
N ILE A 8 -56.25 32.70 -13.19
CA ILE A 8 -56.42 32.34 -11.75
C ILE A 8 -57.84 31.74 -11.43
N ILE A 9 -57.91 30.87 -10.41
CA ILE A 9 -59.01 30.56 -9.42
C ILE A 9 -60.46 30.15 -9.85
N THR A 10 -60.88 28.94 -9.43
CA THR A 10 -61.92 28.60 -8.39
C THR A 10 -62.03 27.05 -8.28
N SER A 11 -62.39 26.35 -7.17
CA SER A 11 -62.90 26.71 -5.84
C SER A 11 -62.80 25.53 -4.83
N LEU A 12 -62.45 25.78 -3.54
CA LEU A 12 -62.77 25.05 -2.28
C LEU A 12 -62.48 23.50 -2.18
N ALA A 13 -62.06 22.88 -1.06
CA ALA A 13 -61.55 23.23 0.29
C ALA A 13 -60.86 21.93 0.87
N LEU A 14 -60.37 21.75 2.11
CA LEU A 14 -60.42 22.48 3.39
C LEU A 14 -59.17 22.19 4.27
N SER A 15 -58.99 23.01 5.31
CA SER A 15 -58.04 23.07 6.46
C SER A 15 -57.97 21.81 7.38
N PHE A 16 -56.80 21.34 7.90
CA PHE A 16 -55.98 21.77 9.10
C PHE A 16 -56.51 21.29 10.49
N LEU A 17 -55.74 21.03 11.59
CA LEU A 17 -54.28 21.12 11.94
C LEU A 17 -53.97 20.64 13.43
N LEU A 18 -52.69 20.32 13.77
CA LEU A 18 -51.97 20.36 15.10
C LEU A 18 -51.94 19.18 16.15
N CYS A 19 -50.69 18.80 16.51
CA CYS A 19 -50.02 18.66 17.84
C CYS A 19 -50.34 17.60 18.95
N SER A 20 -49.28 16.85 19.29
CA SER A 20 -48.60 16.65 20.60
C SER A 20 -49.26 15.93 21.82
N LEU A 21 -48.37 15.16 22.49
CA LEU A 21 -48.18 14.93 23.94
C LEU A 21 -48.59 13.59 24.59
N SER A 22 -47.60 13.04 25.31
CA SER A 22 -47.64 12.35 26.62
C SER A 22 -47.77 10.82 26.74
N LEU A 23 -46.92 10.28 27.62
CA LEU A 23 -46.91 8.92 28.16
C LEU A 23 -48.10 8.68 29.10
N LEU A 24 -48.47 7.41 29.33
CA LEU A 24 -48.59 6.87 30.72
C LEU A 24 -48.64 5.33 30.78
N ASN A 25 -47.94 4.76 31.75
CA ASN A 25 -48.03 3.34 32.14
C ASN A 25 -49.42 2.96 32.71
N ASN A 26 -49.81 1.68 32.59
CA ASN A 26 -50.74 1.06 33.54
C ASN A 26 -50.65 -0.49 33.55
N HIS A 27 -50.18 -1.05 34.66
CA HIS A 27 -50.39 -2.47 34.98
C HIS A 27 -51.85 -2.74 35.37
N LYS A 28 -52.37 -3.94 35.04
CA LYS A 28 -53.46 -4.58 35.81
C LYS A 28 -53.35 -6.09 35.79
N SER A 29 -53.60 -6.70 36.94
CA SER A 29 -53.51 -8.13 37.21
C SER A 29 -54.83 -8.87 36.97
N ILE A 30 -54.74 -10.15 36.59
CA ILE A 30 -55.82 -11.13 36.71
C ILE A 30 -55.23 -12.45 37.25
N LYS A 31 -55.94 -13.11 38.18
CA LYS A 31 -55.60 -14.43 38.72
C LYS A 31 -56.33 -15.54 37.95
N ALA A 32 -55.71 -16.72 37.92
CA ALA A 32 -56.11 -17.87 37.10
C ALA A 32 -57.23 -18.74 37.69
N GLU A 33 -57.87 -19.54 36.82
CA GLU A 33 -58.52 -20.81 37.18
C GLU A 33 -58.34 -21.86 36.04
N GLU A 34 -57.87 -23.05 36.44
CA GLU A 34 -57.89 -24.40 35.83
C GLU A 34 -57.55 -24.70 34.34
N LEU A 35 -56.30 -25.14 34.14
CA LEU A 35 -55.88 -26.45 33.56
C LEU A 35 -56.52 -26.99 32.25
N GLY A 36 -55.71 -27.07 31.18
CA GLY A 36 -55.98 -27.94 30.03
C GLY A 36 -54.87 -28.01 28.97
N THR A 37 -54.12 -29.12 28.97
CA THR A 37 -53.13 -29.57 27.96
C THR A 37 -51.84 -28.76 27.76
N ALA A 38 -50.75 -29.50 27.50
CA ALA A 38 -49.38 -28.98 27.48
C ALA A 38 -48.95 -28.52 26.09
N GLY A 39 -48.43 -27.30 26.03
CA GLY A 39 -47.50 -26.84 25.00
C GLY A 39 -46.46 -25.97 25.68
N THR A 40 -45.18 -26.30 25.50
CA THR A 40 -44.07 -25.43 25.89
C THR A 40 -44.10 -24.19 24.99
N ILE A 41 -44.54 -23.07 25.57
CA ILE A 41 -44.35 -21.74 25.01
C ILE A 41 -43.16 -21.17 25.78
N ASP A 42 -41.99 -21.17 25.16
CA ASP A 42 -40.89 -20.35 25.65
C ASP A 42 -41.27 -18.88 25.44
N ILE A 43 -41.07 -18.08 26.48
CA ILE A 43 -41.47 -16.69 26.53
C ILE A 43 -40.29 -15.89 25.97
N GLU A 44 -40.51 -15.18 24.86
CA GLU A 44 -39.59 -14.12 24.44
C GLU A 44 -39.53 -13.06 25.55
N GLU A 45 -38.43 -13.05 26.31
CA GLU A 45 -38.05 -11.84 27.04
C GLU A 45 -37.66 -10.80 25.99
N THR A 46 -38.54 -9.84 25.75
CA THR A 46 -38.19 -8.61 25.04
C THR A 46 -37.21 -7.83 25.91
N SER A 47 -35.92 -8.07 25.70
CA SER A 47 -34.86 -7.23 26.25
C SER A 47 -35.06 -5.80 25.74
N SER A 48 -34.94 -4.84 26.64
CA SER A 48 -34.91 -3.43 26.31
C SER A 48 -33.73 -3.14 25.39
N ALA A 49 -33.91 -2.20 24.46
CA ALA A 49 -32.80 -1.61 23.71
C ALA A 49 -31.67 -1.21 24.68
N GLY A 50 -30.53 -1.85 24.48
CA GLY A 50 -29.29 -1.64 25.20
C GLY A 50 -28.18 -2.04 24.25
N ASP A 51 -27.33 -1.06 23.95
CA ASP A 51 -26.04 -1.11 23.27
C ASP A 51 -25.69 -2.46 22.63
N GLN A 52 -26.00 -2.58 21.34
CA GLN A 52 -25.17 -3.42 20.49
C GLN A 52 -23.94 -2.58 20.16
N GLU A 53 -22.79 -2.95 20.73
CA GLU A 53 -21.52 -2.65 20.08
C GLU A 53 -21.64 -3.12 18.63
N LYS A 54 -21.50 -2.18 17.69
CA LYS A 54 -21.35 -2.49 16.27
C LYS A 54 -19.96 -3.14 16.18
N ASN A 55 -19.90 -4.45 16.36
CA ASN A 55 -18.65 -5.21 16.26
C ASN A 55 -17.96 -4.77 14.95
N MET A 56 -16.79 -4.17 15.08
CA MET A 56 -15.93 -3.84 13.93
C MET A 56 -15.46 -5.19 13.38
N GLU A 57 -16.12 -5.67 12.33
CA GLU A 57 -15.81 -6.98 11.76
C GLU A 57 -14.44 -6.91 11.07
N GLU A 58 -13.44 -7.55 11.68
CA GLU A 58 -12.14 -7.79 11.04
C GLU A 58 -12.34 -8.66 9.80
N SER A 59 -11.86 -8.17 8.67
CA SER A 59 -11.82 -8.90 7.41
C SER A 59 -10.38 -9.21 7.00
N LYS A 60 -10.22 -10.18 6.10
CA LYS A 60 -8.94 -10.52 5.46
C LYS A 60 -9.11 -10.35 3.97
N ILE A 61 -8.35 -9.43 3.38
CA ILE A 61 -8.30 -9.23 1.93
C ILE A 61 -7.45 -10.36 1.31
N PHE A 62 -6.23 -10.51 1.83
CA PHE A 62 -5.27 -11.53 1.44
C PHE A 62 -5.06 -12.51 2.59
N PHE A 63 -5.04 -13.81 2.32
CA PHE A 63 -4.93 -14.85 3.37
C PHE A 63 -4.31 -16.14 2.85
N ALA A 64 -3.73 -16.93 3.74
CA ALA A 64 -3.07 -18.17 3.37
C ALA A 64 -4.07 -19.19 2.86
N GLY A 65 -3.95 -19.56 1.58
CA GLY A 65 -4.91 -20.42 0.89
C GLY A 65 -5.70 -19.73 -0.22
N ASP A 66 -5.51 -18.43 -0.44
CA ASP A 66 -6.10 -17.71 -1.58
C ASP A 66 -5.39 -18.01 -2.92
N GLU A 67 -5.89 -17.39 -4.00
CA GLU A 67 -5.43 -17.60 -5.37
C GLU A 67 -3.99 -17.11 -5.65
N THR A 68 -3.37 -16.33 -4.75
CA THR A 68 -1.94 -15.97 -4.87
C THR A 68 -1.02 -17.17 -4.61
N ALA A 69 -1.53 -18.20 -3.92
CA ALA A 69 -0.78 -19.30 -3.35
C ALA A 69 0.35 -18.89 -2.37
N ALA A 70 0.36 -17.66 -1.85
CA ALA A 70 1.25 -17.26 -0.77
C ALA A 70 0.70 -17.74 0.59
N ASN A 71 1.60 -17.87 1.57
CA ASN A 71 1.25 -18.15 2.97
C ASN A 71 1.39 -16.91 3.86
N TYR A 72 2.07 -15.87 3.37
CA TYR A 72 2.51 -14.73 4.15
C TYR A 72 2.26 -13.46 3.33
N PHE A 73 1.70 -12.46 3.99
CA PHE A 73 1.48 -11.15 3.39
C PHE A 73 2.00 -10.08 4.32
N ARG A 74 2.48 -8.98 3.73
CA ARG A 74 2.95 -7.79 4.42
C ARG A 74 2.73 -6.57 3.53
N ILE A 75 3.00 -5.39 4.09
CA ILE A 75 3.00 -4.11 3.38
C ILE A 75 1.62 -3.81 2.77
N PRO A 76 0.61 -3.60 3.63
CA PRO A 76 -0.75 -3.31 3.20
C PRO A 76 -0.80 -1.96 2.48
N ASN A 77 -1.58 -1.92 1.40
CA ASN A 77 -1.96 -0.73 0.67
C ASN A 77 -3.48 -0.75 0.47
N ILE A 78 -4.15 0.40 0.56
CA ILE A 78 -5.60 0.50 0.29
C ILE A 78 -5.98 1.89 -0.23
N TYR A 79 -6.70 1.93 -1.35
CA TYR A 79 -6.99 3.15 -2.10
C TYR A 79 -8.42 3.15 -2.65
N THR A 80 -9.24 4.14 -2.28
CA THR A 80 -10.56 4.34 -2.89
C THR A 80 -10.43 5.13 -4.19
N LEU A 81 -10.89 4.54 -5.29
CA LEU A 81 -10.87 5.10 -6.63
C LEU A 81 -12.02 6.09 -6.85
N ASN A 82 -11.90 6.96 -7.85
CA ASN A 82 -12.90 8.00 -8.16
C ASN A 82 -14.29 7.47 -8.52
N ASP A 83 -14.42 6.22 -8.96
CA ASP A 83 -15.71 5.58 -9.25
C ASP A 83 -16.37 4.93 -8.02
N GLY A 84 -15.64 4.88 -6.89
CA GLY A 84 -16.05 4.29 -5.62
C GLY A 84 -15.58 2.85 -5.39
N ARG A 85 -14.88 2.22 -6.33
CA ARG A 85 -14.21 0.94 -6.06
C ARG A 85 -13.05 1.15 -5.09
N ILE A 86 -12.91 0.27 -4.10
CA ILE A 86 -11.73 0.25 -3.23
C ILE A 86 -10.76 -0.79 -3.78
N LEU A 87 -9.54 -0.37 -4.13
CA LEU A 87 -8.45 -1.25 -4.54
C LEU A 87 -7.51 -1.48 -3.35
N ALA A 88 -6.99 -2.69 -3.21
CA ALA A 88 -5.95 -3.03 -2.25
C ALA A 88 -4.80 -3.76 -2.93
N SER A 89 -3.60 -3.60 -2.39
CA SER A 89 -2.44 -4.42 -2.71
C SER A 89 -1.66 -4.81 -1.45
N ALA A 90 -0.81 -5.82 -1.60
CA ALA A 90 0.09 -6.31 -0.56
C ALA A 90 1.25 -7.10 -1.19
N ASP A 91 2.36 -7.23 -0.47
CA ASP A 91 3.39 -8.21 -0.82
C ASP A 91 2.86 -9.64 -0.57
N ALA A 92 2.71 -10.44 -1.61
CA ALA A 92 2.55 -11.90 -1.52
C ALA A 92 3.94 -12.55 -1.35
N ARG A 93 4.29 -12.91 -0.12
CA ARG A 93 5.63 -13.41 0.24
C ARG A 93 5.62 -14.94 0.37
N TYR A 94 6.46 -15.61 -0.43
CA TYR A 94 6.50 -17.09 -0.47
C TYR A 94 7.56 -17.67 0.47
N GLY A 95 8.70 -16.99 0.65
CA GLY A 95 9.79 -17.39 1.56
C GLY A 95 9.65 -16.83 2.97
N GLY A 96 8.52 -17.09 3.63
CA GLY A 96 8.22 -16.48 4.93
C GLY A 96 7.92 -14.98 4.82
N THR A 97 8.16 -14.25 5.91
CA THR A 97 7.88 -12.80 6.04
C THR A 97 9.14 -11.93 5.90
N HIS A 98 10.23 -12.48 5.35
CA HIS A 98 11.45 -11.71 5.09
C HIS A 98 11.22 -10.72 3.95
N ASP A 99 11.94 -9.60 3.98
CA ASP A 99 12.08 -8.70 2.83
C ASP A 99 13.01 -9.35 1.79
N SER A 100 13.17 -8.74 0.60
CA SER A 100 14.10 -9.26 -0.41
C SER A 100 15.56 -9.31 0.09
N PRO A 101 16.38 -10.31 -0.28
CA PRO A 101 16.11 -11.36 -1.25
C PRO A 101 15.13 -12.43 -0.73
N ASN A 102 14.10 -12.68 -1.53
CA ASN A 102 13.00 -13.59 -1.26
C ASN A 102 12.26 -13.84 -2.60
N ASN A 103 11.33 -14.82 -2.68
CA ASN A 103 10.30 -14.80 -3.71
C ASN A 103 9.11 -13.99 -3.18
N ILE A 104 8.84 -12.85 -3.83
CA ILE A 104 7.74 -11.93 -3.49
C ILE A 104 7.12 -11.42 -4.79
N ALA A 105 5.80 -11.46 -4.87
CA ALA A 105 4.98 -10.82 -5.88
C ALA A 105 4.12 -9.73 -5.23
N ILE A 106 3.57 -8.79 -6.01
CA ILE A 106 2.53 -7.88 -5.53
C ILE A 106 1.18 -8.53 -5.83
N ALA A 107 0.36 -8.71 -4.78
CA ALA A 107 -1.02 -9.12 -4.90
C ALA A 107 -1.94 -7.91 -5.05
N SER A 108 -3.09 -8.09 -5.71
CA SER A 108 -4.16 -7.09 -5.74
C SER A 108 -5.55 -7.72 -5.68
N SER A 109 -6.47 -7.05 -4.99
CA SER A 109 -7.89 -7.38 -4.88
C SER A 109 -8.69 -6.08 -4.74
N TYR A 110 -9.97 -6.07 -5.11
CA TYR A 110 -10.83 -4.90 -5.02
C TYR A 110 -12.21 -5.19 -4.41
N SER A 111 -12.88 -4.14 -3.95
CA SER A 111 -14.23 -4.16 -3.41
C SER A 111 -15.13 -3.12 -4.06
N ASP A 112 -16.31 -3.56 -4.51
CA ASP A 112 -17.38 -2.73 -5.08
C ASP A 112 -18.52 -2.45 -4.07
N ASP A 113 -18.33 -2.80 -2.79
CA ASP A 113 -19.34 -2.67 -1.73
C ASP A 113 -18.77 -2.09 -0.41
N ASN A 114 -17.89 -1.08 -0.55
CA ASN A 114 -17.27 -0.32 0.53
C ASN A 114 -16.34 -1.18 1.43
N GLY A 115 -15.76 -2.26 0.90
CA GLY A 115 -14.84 -3.13 1.62
C GLY A 115 -15.52 -4.25 2.42
N LEU A 116 -16.77 -4.61 2.12
CA LEU A 116 -17.47 -5.72 2.77
C LEU A 116 -17.13 -7.07 2.13
N ASN A 117 -17.00 -7.12 0.82
CA ASN A 117 -16.54 -8.28 0.05
C ASN A 117 -15.43 -7.87 -0.92
N TRP A 118 -14.52 -8.79 -1.16
CA TRP A 118 -13.32 -8.59 -1.97
C TRP A 118 -13.28 -9.57 -3.15
N SER A 119 -12.67 -9.16 -4.26
CA SER A 119 -12.46 -10.01 -5.44
C SER A 119 -11.48 -11.15 -5.15
N GLU A 120 -11.46 -12.17 -6.02
CA GLU A 120 -10.35 -13.13 -6.04
C GLU A 120 -9.02 -12.38 -6.21
N SER A 121 -8.01 -12.77 -5.43
CA SER A 121 -6.68 -12.16 -5.45
C SER A 121 -5.97 -12.41 -6.78
N THR A 122 -5.41 -11.37 -7.38
CA THR A 122 -4.57 -11.44 -8.58
C THR A 122 -3.12 -11.11 -8.24
N LEU A 123 -2.19 -11.35 -9.17
CA LEU A 123 -0.77 -10.99 -9.04
C LEU A 123 -0.34 -10.07 -10.21
N PRO A 124 -0.60 -8.75 -10.15
CA PRO A 124 -0.23 -7.82 -11.22
C PRO A 124 1.27 -7.74 -11.52
N LEU A 125 2.11 -7.96 -10.50
CA LEU A 125 3.57 -7.97 -10.61
C LEU A 125 4.10 -9.26 -9.97
N SER A 126 4.54 -10.21 -10.78
CA SER A 126 5.07 -11.50 -10.33
C SER A 126 6.18 -11.96 -11.28
N PHE A 127 7.17 -12.66 -10.72
CA PHE A 127 8.18 -13.37 -11.49
C PHE A 127 7.94 -14.89 -11.46
N ASP A 128 8.34 -15.56 -12.54
CA ASP A 128 8.10 -16.99 -12.77
C ASP A 128 9.35 -17.86 -12.49
N ASP A 129 10.50 -17.28 -12.10
CA ASP A 129 11.74 -18.04 -11.87
C ASP A 129 11.64 -18.98 -10.67
N TYR A 130 10.79 -18.65 -9.70
CA TYR A 130 10.39 -19.53 -8.60
C TYR A 130 8.89 -19.86 -8.68
N ALA A 131 8.52 -21.07 -8.28
CA ALA A 131 7.13 -21.47 -8.18
C ALA A 131 6.45 -20.80 -6.97
N ASN A 132 5.22 -20.31 -7.16
CA ASN A 132 4.36 -19.82 -6.10
C ASN A 132 3.91 -21.00 -5.22
N GLN A 133 4.53 -21.15 -4.04
CA GLN A 133 4.37 -22.30 -3.17
C GLN A 133 3.89 -21.93 -1.77
N GLN A 134 2.85 -22.62 -1.31
CA GLN A 134 2.41 -22.60 0.09
C GLN A 134 3.35 -23.47 0.97
N ILE A 135 4.50 -22.92 1.37
CA ILE A 135 5.42 -23.55 2.34
C ILE A 135 5.19 -22.99 3.74
N ASP A 136 5.09 -23.86 4.74
CA ASP A 136 5.18 -23.48 6.16
C ASP A 136 6.64 -23.15 6.49
N TRP A 137 6.99 -21.87 6.47
CA TRP A 137 8.32 -21.40 6.85
C TRP A 137 8.59 -21.72 8.33
N PRO A 138 9.73 -22.33 8.69
CA PRO A 138 9.99 -22.72 10.07
C PRO A 138 10.06 -21.50 11.00
N ARG A 139 9.63 -21.69 12.25
CA ARG A 139 9.58 -20.62 13.28
C ARG A 139 10.49 -20.90 14.49
N ASP A 140 11.30 -21.95 14.42
CA ASP A 140 12.37 -22.19 15.39
C ASP A 140 13.55 -21.23 15.18
N ASP A 141 14.42 -21.12 16.19
CA ASP A 141 15.51 -20.14 16.21
C ASP A 141 16.55 -20.26 15.09
N GLN A 142 16.59 -21.38 14.36
CA GLN A 142 17.45 -21.53 13.20
C GLN A 142 16.66 -21.33 11.90
N GLY A 143 15.58 -22.08 11.71
CA GLY A 143 14.86 -22.09 10.43
C GLY A 143 14.13 -20.79 10.09
N LYS A 144 13.78 -19.96 11.08
CA LYS A 144 13.18 -18.63 10.86
C LYS A 144 14.12 -17.63 10.18
N GLU A 145 15.44 -17.88 10.17
CA GLU A 145 16.42 -16.99 9.55
C GLU A 145 16.82 -17.46 8.13
N GLU A 146 16.28 -18.59 7.65
CA GLU A 146 16.48 -19.00 6.24
C GLU A 146 15.66 -18.11 5.31
N GLN A 147 16.21 -17.82 4.13
CA GLN A 147 15.67 -16.93 3.10
C GLN A 147 15.90 -17.57 1.72
N ILE A 148 14.99 -17.34 0.76
CA ILE A 148 15.16 -17.73 -0.65
C ILE A 148 16.24 -16.83 -1.28
N LYS A 149 17.29 -17.42 -1.89
CA LYS A 149 18.54 -16.72 -2.19
C LYS A 149 18.73 -16.37 -3.66
N TYR A 150 17.93 -16.96 -4.56
CA TYR A 150 18.11 -16.77 -6.00
C TYR A 150 16.82 -16.47 -6.78
N SER A 151 15.73 -16.10 -6.09
CA SER A 151 14.51 -15.60 -6.73
C SER A 151 14.64 -14.11 -7.04
N ALA A 152 14.11 -13.67 -8.18
CA ALA A 152 13.73 -12.27 -8.35
C ALA A 152 12.50 -11.94 -7.48
N SER A 153 12.23 -10.66 -7.21
CA SER A 153 11.06 -10.23 -6.43
C SER A 153 10.61 -8.81 -6.77
N PHE A 154 9.34 -8.53 -6.45
CA PHE A 154 8.79 -7.20 -6.26
C PHE A 154 8.57 -6.95 -4.77
N ILE A 155 8.65 -5.70 -4.30
CA ILE A 155 8.44 -5.36 -2.89
C ILE A 155 7.95 -3.90 -2.75
N ASP A 156 7.23 -3.61 -1.67
CA ASP A 156 6.82 -2.25 -1.25
C ASP A 156 5.98 -1.48 -2.28
N SER A 157 4.73 -1.93 -2.47
CA SER A 157 3.83 -1.37 -3.51
C SER A 157 3.16 -0.02 -3.18
N VAL A 158 2.94 0.81 -4.21
CA VAL A 158 2.20 2.08 -4.15
C VAL A 158 1.09 2.11 -5.22
N ILE A 159 -0.14 2.45 -4.82
CA ILE A 159 -1.29 2.66 -5.72
C ILE A 159 -1.49 4.15 -5.95
N LEU A 160 -1.66 4.57 -7.20
CA LEU A 160 -1.98 5.95 -7.59
C LEU A 160 -3.01 5.95 -8.73
N GLU A 161 -4.08 6.72 -8.61
CA GLU A 161 -5.00 6.99 -9.71
C GLU A 161 -4.73 8.37 -10.34
N ASP A 162 -4.81 8.46 -11.66
CA ASP A 162 -4.95 9.71 -12.41
C ASP A 162 -6.43 9.88 -12.81
N SER A 163 -7.13 10.78 -12.14
CA SER A 163 -8.57 11.03 -12.34
C SER A 163 -8.92 11.56 -13.74
N GLN A 164 -7.95 12.12 -14.48
CA GLN A 164 -8.16 12.74 -15.78
C GLN A 164 -8.03 11.73 -16.92
N THR A 165 -7.17 10.72 -16.79
CA THR A 165 -7.07 9.61 -17.75
C THR A 165 -7.85 8.37 -17.34
N GLY A 166 -8.10 8.17 -16.05
CA GLY A 166 -8.62 6.93 -15.47
C GLY A 166 -7.59 5.80 -15.41
N ASN A 167 -6.30 6.12 -15.58
CA ASN A 167 -5.21 5.17 -15.37
C ASN A 167 -4.99 4.96 -13.87
N ILE A 168 -4.76 3.70 -13.47
CA ILE A 168 -4.29 3.36 -12.13
C ILE A 168 -2.88 2.79 -12.26
N TYR A 169 -1.93 3.42 -11.60
CA TYR A 169 -0.54 3.01 -11.54
C TYR A 169 -0.33 2.20 -10.26
N LEU A 170 0.20 0.99 -10.40
CA LEU A 170 0.70 0.18 -9.29
C LEU A 170 2.22 0.10 -9.41
N PHE A 171 2.92 0.87 -8.58
CA PHE A 171 4.37 0.86 -8.48
C PHE A 171 4.83 -0.23 -7.51
N ALA A 172 6.06 -0.73 -7.71
CA ALA A 172 6.80 -1.54 -6.74
C ALA A 172 8.31 -1.38 -6.97
N ASP A 173 9.11 -1.62 -5.93
CA ASP A 173 10.54 -1.85 -6.10
C ASP A 173 10.74 -3.20 -6.81
N VAL A 174 11.65 -3.24 -7.79
CA VAL A 174 11.97 -4.44 -8.56
C VAL A 174 13.38 -4.91 -8.20
N MET A 175 13.47 -6.16 -7.72
CA MET A 175 14.70 -6.78 -7.25
C MET A 175 15.11 -7.93 -8.19
N PRO A 176 16.28 -7.85 -8.85
CA PRO A 176 16.85 -8.96 -9.59
C PRO A 176 17.12 -10.18 -8.69
N ALA A 177 17.34 -11.34 -9.31
CA ALA A 177 17.49 -12.59 -8.61
C ALA A 177 18.57 -12.58 -7.51
N GLY A 178 18.14 -12.82 -6.27
CA GLY A 178 19.02 -12.80 -5.09
C GLY A 178 19.43 -11.41 -4.61
N VAL A 179 18.80 -10.35 -5.09
CA VAL A 179 19.02 -8.96 -4.67
C VAL A 179 17.97 -8.55 -3.63
N GLY A 180 18.38 -7.67 -2.71
CA GLY A 180 17.54 -6.92 -1.81
C GLY A 180 18.30 -5.71 -1.29
N ASN A 181 17.69 -4.90 -0.42
CA ASN A 181 18.31 -3.67 0.08
C ASN A 181 19.75 -3.88 0.60
N SER A 182 19.98 -4.97 1.35
CA SER A 182 21.26 -5.26 2.02
C SER A 182 22.44 -5.58 1.08
N ASN A 183 22.18 -5.95 -0.19
CA ASN A 183 23.22 -6.32 -1.15
C ASN A 183 23.13 -5.61 -2.53
N ALA A 184 22.06 -4.86 -2.79
CA ALA A 184 21.89 -4.04 -4.00
C ALA A 184 23.01 -3.00 -4.15
N TRP A 185 23.59 -2.89 -5.35
CA TRP A 185 24.71 -2.00 -5.68
C TRP A 185 24.31 -0.51 -5.61
N LYS A 186 24.64 0.16 -4.50
CA LYS A 186 24.26 1.56 -4.23
C LYS A 186 24.86 2.58 -5.20
N ASN A 187 25.97 2.24 -5.87
CA ASN A 187 26.73 3.13 -6.75
C ASN A 187 26.53 2.84 -8.25
N ASP A 188 25.47 2.11 -8.61
CA ASP A 188 25.14 1.78 -9.99
C ASP A 188 23.61 1.71 -10.13
N SER A 189 23.06 2.51 -11.05
CA SER A 189 21.63 2.58 -11.36
C SER A 189 21.09 1.39 -12.15
N GLY A 190 21.96 0.60 -12.77
CA GLY A 190 21.60 -0.37 -13.80
C GLY A 190 21.48 0.22 -15.21
N PHE A 191 21.63 1.53 -15.40
CA PHE A 191 21.52 2.19 -16.70
C PHE A 191 22.83 2.85 -17.15
N GLU A 192 22.93 3.16 -18.44
CA GLU A 192 23.94 4.03 -19.04
C GLU A 192 23.26 5.21 -19.76
N GLU A 193 23.81 6.41 -19.60
CA GLU A 193 23.33 7.62 -20.28
C GLU A 193 24.09 7.83 -21.60
N ILE A 194 23.36 7.88 -22.72
CA ILE A 194 23.92 8.19 -24.05
C ILE A 194 23.08 9.31 -24.67
N ASP A 195 23.72 10.44 -25.00
CA ASP A 195 23.09 11.63 -25.59
C ASP A 195 21.83 12.14 -24.83
N GLY A 196 21.78 11.92 -23.51
CA GLY A 196 20.66 12.31 -22.64
C GLY A 196 19.48 11.34 -22.61
N GLN A 197 19.67 10.10 -23.07
CA GLN A 197 18.73 8.98 -22.93
C GLN A 197 19.36 7.86 -22.11
N TYR A 198 18.55 7.17 -21.31
CA TYR A 198 18.99 6.04 -20.51
C TYR A 198 18.70 4.70 -21.18
N PHE A 199 19.66 3.78 -21.06
CA PHE A 199 19.57 2.44 -21.62
C PHE A 199 19.96 1.41 -20.55
N LEU A 200 19.13 0.39 -20.36
CA LEU A 200 19.35 -0.64 -19.33
C LEU A 200 20.59 -1.47 -19.67
N LYS A 201 21.55 -1.53 -18.74
CA LYS A 201 22.81 -2.28 -18.89
C LYS A 201 22.56 -3.77 -18.67
N LEU A 202 23.08 -4.56 -19.59
CA LEU A 202 23.02 -6.01 -19.59
C LEU A 202 24.41 -6.63 -19.67
N ARG A 203 24.57 -7.76 -18.98
CA ARG A 203 25.76 -8.60 -19.01
C ARG A 203 25.39 -10.01 -19.46
N SER A 204 26.12 -10.54 -20.42
CA SER A 204 26.00 -11.95 -20.83
C SER A 204 26.47 -12.88 -19.70
N GLN A 205 25.82 -14.03 -19.52
CA GLN A 205 26.14 -15.03 -18.48
C GLN A 205 27.63 -15.45 -18.43
N ASP A 206 28.32 -15.36 -19.57
CA ASP A 206 29.71 -15.80 -19.80
C ASP A 206 30.73 -14.66 -19.66
N GLU A 207 30.29 -13.45 -19.26
CA GLU A 207 31.12 -12.24 -19.12
C GLU A 207 31.08 -11.70 -17.67
N GLU A 208 32.12 -10.96 -17.26
CA GLU A 208 32.20 -10.33 -15.93
C GLU A 208 31.64 -8.89 -15.94
N GLU A 209 31.78 -8.18 -17.06
CA GLU A 209 31.46 -6.76 -17.25
C GLU A 209 30.12 -6.54 -17.98
N TYR A 210 29.50 -5.38 -17.77
CA TYR A 210 28.31 -4.96 -18.50
C TYR A 210 28.72 -4.35 -19.85
N HIS A 211 28.45 -5.08 -20.93
CA HIS A 211 28.89 -4.76 -22.29
C HIS A 211 27.74 -4.63 -23.29
N TYR A 212 26.50 -4.77 -22.82
CA TYR A 212 25.32 -4.75 -23.65
C TYR A 212 24.33 -3.71 -23.13
N LEU A 213 23.55 -3.13 -24.04
CA LEU A 213 22.44 -2.24 -23.71
C LEU A 213 21.15 -2.79 -24.29
N LEU A 214 20.06 -2.63 -23.56
CA LEU A 214 18.71 -2.74 -24.12
C LEU A 214 18.35 -1.43 -24.82
N GLY A 215 18.13 -1.48 -26.13
CA GLY A 215 17.64 -0.36 -26.94
C GLY A 215 16.15 -0.12 -26.75
N SER A 216 15.69 1.08 -27.10
CA SER A 216 14.26 1.47 -27.06
C SER A 216 13.40 0.78 -28.12
N ASP A 217 14.01 0.04 -29.05
CA ASP A 217 13.37 -0.91 -29.97
C ASP A 217 13.34 -2.36 -29.41
N GLN A 218 13.61 -2.53 -28.11
CA GLN A 218 13.72 -3.79 -27.37
C GLN A 218 14.88 -4.70 -27.81
N VAL A 219 15.76 -4.26 -28.72
CA VAL A 219 16.91 -5.04 -29.20
C VAL A 219 18.09 -4.90 -28.23
N ILE A 220 18.83 -5.99 -28.01
CA ILE A 220 20.07 -5.98 -27.22
C ILE A 220 21.25 -5.65 -28.14
N TYR A 221 21.98 -4.59 -27.83
CA TYR A 221 23.15 -4.09 -28.58
C TYR A 221 24.46 -4.41 -27.85
N ASP A 222 25.52 -4.75 -28.58
CA ASP A 222 26.88 -4.89 -28.02
C ASP A 222 27.61 -3.54 -28.11
N GLN A 223 27.85 -2.89 -26.96
CA GLN A 223 28.48 -1.56 -26.90
C GLN A 223 29.91 -1.54 -27.46
N ARG A 224 30.60 -2.67 -27.44
CA ARG A 224 32.00 -2.78 -27.88
C ARG A 224 32.12 -2.66 -29.41
N THR A 225 31.02 -2.94 -30.12
CA THR A 225 30.94 -2.86 -31.59
C THR A 225 29.95 -1.79 -32.07
N GLY A 226 28.94 -1.46 -31.27
CA GLY A 226 27.79 -0.64 -31.67
C GLY A 226 26.80 -1.39 -32.56
N GLU A 227 26.88 -2.72 -32.64
CA GLU A 227 26.03 -3.56 -33.49
C GLU A 227 24.90 -4.21 -32.67
N ALA A 228 23.73 -4.34 -33.30
CA ALA A 228 22.62 -5.13 -32.77
C ALA A 228 23.01 -6.61 -32.70
N THR A 229 22.60 -7.31 -31.63
CA THR A 229 22.74 -8.76 -31.52
C THR A 229 21.54 -9.48 -32.12
N ASP A 230 21.59 -10.82 -32.16
CA ASP A 230 20.42 -11.67 -32.50
C ASP A 230 19.33 -11.69 -31.40
N TYR A 231 19.50 -10.91 -30.31
CA TYR A 231 18.66 -10.97 -29.12
C TYR A 231 17.85 -9.68 -28.90
N SER A 232 16.66 -9.85 -28.34
CA SER A 232 15.76 -8.78 -27.90
C SER A 232 15.04 -9.20 -26.63
N VAL A 233 14.20 -8.34 -26.06
CA VAL A 233 13.21 -8.73 -25.04
C VAL A 233 11.77 -8.58 -25.58
N ASP A 234 10.78 -9.11 -24.86
CA ASP A 234 9.37 -8.71 -25.00
C ASP A 234 8.99 -7.67 -23.93
N ASP A 235 7.73 -7.21 -23.94
CA ASP A 235 7.23 -6.15 -23.05
C ASP A 235 7.36 -6.49 -21.55
N ASP A 236 7.45 -7.77 -21.19
CA ASP A 236 7.68 -8.25 -19.82
C ASP A 236 9.18 -8.51 -19.53
N TYR A 237 10.08 -8.00 -20.37
CA TYR A 237 11.54 -8.20 -20.32
C TYR A 237 12.04 -9.65 -20.51
N ASN A 238 11.26 -10.53 -21.16
CA ASN A 238 11.71 -11.89 -21.47
C ASN A 238 12.57 -11.94 -22.74
N ILE A 239 13.70 -12.63 -22.67
CA ILE A 239 14.69 -12.71 -23.74
C ILE A 239 14.17 -13.56 -24.90
N LEU A 240 14.25 -13.00 -26.11
CA LEU A 240 14.08 -13.69 -27.37
C LEU A 240 15.42 -13.81 -28.10
N LYS A 241 15.52 -14.82 -28.97
CA LYS A 241 16.59 -14.93 -29.97
C LYS A 241 15.97 -15.08 -31.34
N ASN A 242 16.30 -14.19 -32.27
CA ASN A 242 15.69 -14.14 -33.61
C ASN A 242 14.14 -14.11 -33.59
N GLY A 243 13.55 -13.52 -32.54
CA GLY A 243 12.08 -13.47 -32.34
C GLY A 243 11.44 -14.72 -31.74
N GLU A 244 12.21 -15.72 -31.32
CA GLU A 244 11.72 -16.89 -30.56
C GLU A 244 12.12 -16.77 -29.08
N SER A 245 11.17 -16.88 -28.14
CA SER A 245 11.45 -16.81 -26.70
C SER A 245 12.44 -17.88 -26.24
N LEU A 246 13.37 -17.49 -25.38
CA LEU A 246 14.22 -18.41 -24.63
C LEU A 246 13.52 -18.84 -23.33
N TYR A 247 13.98 -19.95 -22.76
CA TYR A 247 13.39 -20.56 -21.57
C TYR A 247 14.47 -20.98 -20.57
N THR A 248 14.18 -20.81 -19.28
CA THR A 248 14.95 -21.40 -18.18
C THR A 248 14.12 -22.44 -17.42
N GLU A 249 14.71 -23.17 -16.48
CA GLU A 249 13.98 -24.04 -15.56
C GLU A 249 13.57 -23.27 -14.31
N GLN A 250 12.29 -23.35 -13.95
CA GLN A 250 11.77 -22.76 -12.72
C GLN A 250 12.29 -23.54 -11.50
N TYR A 251 12.52 -22.80 -10.42
CA TYR A 251 12.91 -23.32 -9.12
C TYR A 251 11.70 -23.60 -8.22
N SER A 252 11.89 -24.51 -7.30
CA SER A 252 11.03 -24.74 -6.15
C SER A 252 11.86 -24.84 -4.87
N VAL A 253 11.20 -24.65 -3.74
CA VAL A 253 11.82 -24.72 -2.41
C VAL A 253 11.19 -25.81 -1.54
N ASP A 254 11.99 -26.38 -0.66
CA ASP A 254 11.61 -27.40 0.33
C ASP A 254 12.54 -27.31 1.57
N PHE A 255 12.12 -27.86 2.71
CA PHE A 255 12.94 -27.92 3.92
C PHE A 255 13.34 -29.38 4.24
N GLN A 256 14.64 -29.68 4.13
CA GLN A 256 15.18 -31.02 4.39
C GLN A 256 16.16 -30.96 5.56
N ASP A 257 15.91 -31.80 6.59
CA ASP A 257 16.66 -31.82 7.86
C ASP A 257 16.83 -30.43 8.52
N GLY A 258 15.86 -29.53 8.32
CA GLY A 258 15.87 -28.16 8.86
C GLY A 258 16.67 -27.14 8.04
N GLN A 259 17.10 -27.50 6.82
CA GLN A 259 17.78 -26.60 5.89
C GLN A 259 16.90 -26.31 4.68
N LEU A 260 16.90 -25.06 4.22
CA LEU A 260 16.25 -24.67 2.97
C LEU A 260 17.01 -25.25 1.77
N ILE A 261 16.28 -25.91 0.87
CA ILE A 261 16.78 -26.44 -0.39
C ILE A 261 16.05 -25.75 -1.54
N GLU A 262 16.80 -25.08 -2.40
CA GLU A 262 16.32 -24.46 -3.64
C GLU A 262 16.73 -25.35 -4.82
N TYR A 263 15.78 -25.81 -5.65
CA TYR A 263 16.04 -26.80 -6.71
C TYR A 263 15.19 -26.56 -7.97
N GLN A 264 15.76 -26.80 -9.14
CA GLN A 264 15.03 -26.76 -10.42
C GLN A 264 13.95 -27.86 -10.47
N ASN A 265 12.73 -27.49 -10.83
CA ASN A 265 11.53 -28.32 -10.65
C ASN A 265 11.04 -29.05 -11.94
N GLY A 266 11.73 -28.87 -13.07
CA GLY A 266 11.36 -29.43 -14.38
C GLY A 266 10.44 -28.56 -15.24
N THR A 267 9.79 -27.53 -14.67
CA THR A 267 8.93 -26.59 -15.40
C THR A 267 9.78 -25.62 -16.19
N LYS A 268 9.39 -25.33 -17.45
CA LYS A 268 10.06 -24.34 -18.29
C LYS A 268 9.26 -23.05 -18.33
N VAL A 269 9.90 -21.96 -17.94
CA VAL A 269 9.36 -20.59 -17.93
C VAL A 269 10.16 -19.73 -18.90
N LYS A 270 9.57 -18.64 -19.39
CA LYS A 270 10.30 -17.70 -20.26
C LYS A 270 11.55 -17.22 -19.52
N MET A 271 12.67 -17.08 -20.23
CA MET A 271 13.91 -16.57 -19.65
C MET A 271 13.83 -15.04 -19.54
N ASN A 272 13.96 -14.47 -18.35
CA ASN A 272 13.85 -13.03 -18.10
C ASN A 272 15.18 -12.41 -17.69
N ILE A 273 15.45 -11.14 -18.02
CA ILE A 273 16.71 -10.45 -17.66
C ILE A 273 16.94 -10.28 -16.15
N PHE A 274 15.88 -10.41 -15.34
CA PHE A 274 15.97 -10.37 -13.87
C PHE A 274 16.37 -11.72 -13.24
N TYR A 275 16.34 -12.84 -13.97
CA TYR A 275 16.45 -14.20 -13.40
C TYR A 275 17.88 -14.70 -13.17
N TYR A 276 18.04 -15.57 -12.16
CA TYR A 276 19.34 -16.15 -11.81
C TYR A 276 19.96 -16.99 -12.93
N ASP A 277 19.16 -17.77 -13.66
CA ASP A 277 19.61 -18.61 -14.78
C ASP A 277 19.42 -17.93 -16.16
N SER A 278 19.50 -16.60 -16.21
CA SER A 278 19.34 -15.85 -17.46
C SER A 278 20.61 -15.71 -18.29
N LEU A 279 20.45 -15.70 -19.62
CA LEU A 279 21.54 -15.49 -20.59
C LEU A 279 22.06 -14.05 -20.57
N PHE A 280 21.18 -13.07 -20.39
CA PHE A 280 21.53 -11.67 -20.15
C PHE A 280 20.94 -11.24 -18.82
N LYS A 281 21.74 -10.55 -18.00
CA LYS A 281 21.37 -10.13 -16.65
C LYS A 281 21.52 -8.64 -16.48
N VAL A 282 20.58 -8.03 -15.78
CA VAL A 282 20.67 -6.63 -15.32
C VAL A 282 21.74 -6.46 -14.24
N VAL A 283 22.03 -5.21 -13.84
CA VAL A 283 22.88 -4.92 -12.68
C VAL A 283 22.17 -5.39 -11.40
N PRO A 284 22.86 -6.01 -10.42
CA PRO A 284 22.28 -6.42 -9.15
C PRO A 284 22.10 -5.21 -8.21
N THR A 285 21.17 -4.34 -8.59
CA THR A 285 20.71 -3.15 -7.87
C THR A 285 19.18 -3.19 -7.81
N ASN A 286 18.56 -2.31 -7.02
CA ASN A 286 17.10 -2.14 -7.03
C ASN A 286 16.70 -1.14 -8.13
N TYR A 287 15.53 -1.39 -8.72
CA TYR A 287 14.87 -0.53 -9.69
C TYR A 287 13.51 -0.13 -9.13
N VAL A 288 12.90 0.94 -9.64
CA VAL A 288 11.46 1.21 -9.45
C VAL A 288 10.76 0.87 -10.75
N GLY A 289 9.66 0.14 -10.66
CA GLY A 289 8.82 -0.17 -11.81
C GLY A 289 7.34 0.00 -11.48
N TYR A 290 6.51 -0.02 -12.52
CA TYR A 290 5.06 0.10 -12.40
C TYR A 290 4.32 -0.64 -13.51
N THR A 291 3.09 -1.04 -13.20
CA THR A 291 2.09 -1.49 -14.17
C THR A 291 0.86 -0.57 -14.12
N VAL A 292 0.12 -0.49 -15.23
CA VAL A 292 -1.04 0.38 -15.39
C VAL A 292 -2.30 -0.44 -15.66
N SER A 293 -3.36 -0.19 -14.89
CA SER A 293 -4.72 -0.66 -15.19
C SER A 293 -5.55 0.47 -15.83
N GLN A 294 -6.44 0.10 -16.75
CA GLN A 294 -7.41 1.00 -17.40
C GLN A 294 -8.87 0.52 -17.19
N ASP A 295 -9.05 -0.51 -16.37
CA ASP A 295 -10.29 -1.22 -16.06
C ASP A 295 -10.42 -1.45 -14.55
N GLN A 296 -10.05 -0.41 -13.79
CA GLN A 296 -10.31 -0.30 -12.35
C GLN A 296 -9.71 -1.47 -11.54
N GLY A 297 -8.51 -1.90 -11.91
CA GLY A 297 -7.74 -2.98 -11.25
C GLY A 297 -8.03 -4.40 -11.75
N GLU A 298 -8.91 -4.59 -12.74
CA GLU A 298 -9.26 -5.93 -13.26
C GLU A 298 -8.17 -6.54 -14.14
N SER A 299 -7.44 -5.73 -14.92
CA SER A 299 -6.26 -6.15 -15.66
C SER A 299 -5.18 -5.06 -15.69
N TRP A 300 -3.96 -5.47 -16.02
CA TRP A 300 -2.74 -4.72 -15.78
C TRP A 300 -1.81 -4.84 -17.00
N SER A 301 -1.07 -3.77 -17.30
CA SER A 301 -0.07 -3.76 -18.37
C SER A 301 1.14 -4.65 -18.03
N PRO A 302 2.01 -4.95 -19.01
CA PRO A 302 3.39 -5.35 -18.74
C PRO A 302 4.11 -4.36 -17.80
N LEU A 303 5.20 -4.83 -17.19
CA LEU A 303 6.07 -4.03 -16.33
C LEU A 303 6.74 -2.89 -17.12
N ASN A 304 6.68 -1.68 -16.58
CA ASN A 304 7.50 -0.55 -17.01
C ASN A 304 8.55 -0.28 -15.93
N LEU A 305 9.80 0.00 -16.31
CA LEU A 305 10.84 0.49 -15.39
C LEU A 305 10.96 2.00 -15.51
N LEU A 306 11.21 2.69 -14.39
CA LEU A 306 11.58 4.10 -14.42
C LEU A 306 13.04 4.27 -14.86
N ASP A 307 13.27 5.38 -15.58
CA ASP A 307 14.61 5.91 -15.81
C ASP A 307 15.30 6.25 -14.47
N PRO A 308 16.65 6.24 -14.42
CA PRO A 308 17.41 6.45 -13.19
C PRO A 308 17.31 7.89 -12.68
N LEU A 309 16.30 8.13 -11.84
CA LEU A 309 15.98 9.43 -11.21
C LEU A 309 17.21 10.13 -10.59
N LEU A 310 18.15 9.35 -10.03
CA LEU A 310 19.32 9.87 -9.30
C LEU A 310 20.62 9.86 -10.14
N GLY A 311 20.51 9.64 -11.44
CA GLY A 311 21.63 9.54 -12.38
C GLY A 311 22.29 8.16 -12.39
N PRO A 312 23.27 7.94 -13.30
CA PRO A 312 23.76 6.59 -13.60
C PRO A 312 24.56 5.91 -12.47
N ASP A 313 25.21 6.71 -11.61
CA ASP A 313 26.11 6.26 -10.54
C ASP A 313 25.42 6.08 -9.15
N HIS A 314 24.09 5.97 -9.12
CA HIS A 314 23.30 5.78 -7.90
C HIS A 314 22.17 4.77 -8.14
N ASN A 315 21.85 3.91 -7.18
CA ASN A 315 20.69 3.01 -7.28
C ASN A 315 19.35 3.77 -7.33
N ALA A 316 18.26 3.13 -7.72
CA ALA A 316 16.94 3.74 -7.59
C ALA A 316 16.61 4.05 -6.11
N PRO A 317 15.79 5.07 -5.80
CA PRO A 317 15.21 5.19 -4.47
C PRO A 317 14.32 3.97 -4.17
N TYR A 318 14.05 3.71 -2.89
CA TYR A 318 13.08 2.70 -2.45
C TYR A 318 11.73 3.37 -2.25
N LEU A 319 10.64 2.76 -2.73
CA LEU A 319 9.30 3.31 -2.57
C LEU A 319 8.89 3.45 -1.10
N SER A 320 8.00 4.40 -0.82
CA SER A 320 7.28 4.48 0.47
C SER A 320 5.91 3.82 0.30
N PRO A 321 5.66 2.65 0.89
CA PRO A 321 4.41 1.93 0.65
C PRO A 321 3.20 2.62 1.31
N GLY A 322 2.11 2.66 0.53
CA GLY A 322 0.87 3.40 0.83
C GLY A 322 0.29 4.01 -0.44
N GLY A 323 -0.65 4.95 -0.33
CA GLY A 323 -1.19 5.67 -1.49
C GLY A 323 -0.20 6.67 -2.13
N GLY A 324 -0.23 6.80 -3.44
CA GLY A 324 0.28 7.99 -4.14
C GLY A 324 -0.71 9.16 -4.02
N LEU A 325 -0.33 10.32 -4.55
CA LEU A 325 -1.15 11.53 -4.55
C LEU A 325 -1.32 12.08 -5.98
N GLU A 326 -2.57 12.23 -6.44
CA GLU A 326 -2.90 13.26 -7.44
C GLU A 326 -3.28 14.54 -6.67
N THR A 327 -2.61 15.66 -6.96
CA THR A 327 -2.98 16.96 -6.38
C THR A 327 -4.14 17.59 -7.13
N SER A 328 -4.85 18.54 -6.53
CA SER A 328 -5.95 19.29 -7.17
C SER A 328 -5.58 19.99 -8.49
N ASN A 329 -4.27 20.19 -8.74
CA ASN A 329 -3.71 20.74 -9.97
C ASN A 329 -3.37 19.67 -11.04
N GLY A 330 -3.65 18.39 -10.78
CA GLY A 330 -3.42 17.27 -11.70
C GLY A 330 -1.98 16.75 -11.73
N ARG A 331 -1.16 17.11 -10.73
CA ARG A 331 0.20 16.59 -10.57
C ARG A 331 0.13 15.22 -9.89
N LEU A 332 0.82 14.24 -10.46
CA LEU A 332 1.02 12.92 -9.89
C LEU A 332 2.29 12.89 -9.04
N LEU A 333 2.22 12.35 -7.82
CA LEU A 333 3.33 12.28 -6.87
C LEU A 333 3.35 10.94 -6.13
N VAL A 334 4.50 10.28 -6.14
CA VAL A 334 4.80 9.06 -5.38
C VAL A 334 5.98 9.33 -4.45
N SER A 335 5.82 9.03 -3.15
CA SER A 335 6.89 9.18 -2.17
C SER A 335 7.86 7.99 -2.21
N SER A 336 9.16 8.29 -2.17
CA SER A 336 10.24 7.29 -2.10
C SER A 336 11.41 7.87 -1.28
N TYR A 337 12.40 7.05 -0.92
CA TYR A 337 13.53 7.49 -0.11
C TYR A 337 14.88 6.87 -0.50
N THR A 338 15.93 7.50 0.00
CA THR A 338 17.32 7.03 -0.02
C THR A 338 17.88 7.12 1.41
N GLU A 339 19.11 6.66 1.62
CA GLU A 339 19.82 6.79 2.90
C GLU A 339 20.03 8.25 3.38
N SER A 340 19.73 9.26 2.54
CA SER A 340 20.03 10.69 2.79
C SER A 340 18.92 11.68 2.42
N ALA A 341 17.83 11.24 1.77
CA ALA A 341 16.79 12.12 1.26
C ALA A 341 15.47 11.39 1.01
N ILE A 342 14.36 12.11 1.16
CA ILE A 342 13.09 11.78 0.52
C ILE A 342 13.21 12.21 -0.94
N ILE A 343 12.78 11.33 -1.84
CA ILE A 343 12.69 11.57 -3.29
C ILE A 343 11.22 11.44 -3.66
N TYR A 344 10.59 12.56 -4.02
CA TYR A 344 9.25 12.58 -4.57
C TYR A 344 9.36 12.31 -6.07
N ILE A 345 8.76 11.23 -6.55
CA ILE A 345 8.71 10.86 -7.97
C ILE A 345 7.45 11.53 -8.54
N VAL A 346 7.64 12.49 -9.44
CA VAL A 346 6.60 13.41 -9.91
C VAL A 346 6.35 13.26 -11.40
N SER A 347 5.10 13.33 -11.83
CA SER A 347 4.70 13.52 -13.23
C SER A 347 3.69 14.66 -13.34
N ASP A 348 3.89 15.53 -14.34
CA ASP A 348 2.99 16.63 -14.73
C ASP A 348 2.31 16.36 -16.09
N ASP A 349 2.41 15.12 -16.60
CA ASP A 349 2.03 14.72 -17.95
C ASP A 349 1.32 13.35 -18.00
N HIS A 350 0.51 13.04 -16.97
CA HIS A 350 -0.29 11.81 -16.90
C HIS A 350 0.57 10.53 -16.96
N GLY A 351 1.72 10.56 -16.30
CA GLY A 351 2.66 9.44 -16.23
C GLY A 351 3.40 9.14 -17.54
N GLU A 352 3.39 10.05 -18.54
CA GLU A 352 4.23 9.92 -19.74
C GLU A 352 5.72 10.07 -19.39
N THR A 353 6.08 10.97 -18.46
CA THR A 353 7.43 11.10 -17.91
C THR A 353 7.42 11.31 -16.39
N TRP A 354 8.50 10.88 -15.73
CA TRP A 354 8.67 10.97 -14.28
C TRP A 354 10.00 11.62 -13.93
N PHE A 355 10.00 12.53 -12.95
CA PHE A 355 11.20 13.24 -12.50
C PHE A 355 11.25 13.37 -10.96
N PRO A 356 12.43 13.49 -10.34
CA PRO A 356 12.55 13.60 -8.90
C PRO A 356 12.45 15.05 -8.41
N VAL A 357 11.78 15.24 -7.27
CA VAL A 357 12.03 16.36 -6.35
C VAL A 357 12.71 15.79 -5.10
N ARG A 358 13.78 16.44 -4.63
CA ARG A 358 14.62 15.96 -3.52
C ARG A 358 14.46 16.84 -2.28
N GLN A 359 14.25 16.20 -1.12
CA GLN A 359 14.33 16.82 0.21
C GLN A 359 15.37 16.07 1.05
N ASP A 360 16.44 16.74 1.45
CA ASP A 360 17.50 16.13 2.28
C ASP A 360 16.98 15.81 3.70
N LEU A 361 17.34 14.64 4.21
CA LEU A 361 17.02 14.22 5.58
C LEU A 361 17.97 14.88 6.59
N PRO A 362 17.48 15.30 7.78
CA PRO A 362 18.35 15.80 8.87
C PRO A 362 19.09 14.69 9.63
N PHE A 363 18.87 13.43 9.24
CA PHE A 363 19.45 12.20 9.80
C PHE A 363 19.95 11.29 8.66
N SER A 364 20.80 10.31 8.99
CA SER A 364 21.51 9.46 8.01
C SER A 364 21.17 7.98 8.17
N GLU A 365 21.19 7.22 7.07
CA GLU A 365 20.94 5.76 7.05
C GLU A 365 19.51 5.36 7.50
N ALA A 366 18.55 6.27 7.34
CA ALA A 366 17.16 6.03 7.75
C ALA A 366 16.30 5.37 6.65
N THR A 367 15.46 4.44 7.08
CA THR A 367 14.27 4.02 6.31
C THR A 367 13.21 5.12 6.42
N ALA A 368 13.22 6.08 5.51
CA ALA A 368 12.37 7.27 5.55
C ALA A 368 11.06 7.09 4.76
N GLU A 369 10.37 5.98 5.02
CA GLU A 369 9.02 5.69 4.49
C GLU A 369 8.10 6.88 4.80
N SER A 370 7.54 7.48 3.75
CA SER A 370 6.82 8.75 3.80
C SER A 370 5.48 8.70 3.09
N GLN A 371 4.43 9.24 3.72
CA GLN A 371 3.10 9.39 3.14
C GLN A 371 2.78 10.88 2.94
N THR A 372 2.29 11.24 1.75
CA THR A 372 2.02 12.64 1.36
C THR A 372 0.54 12.86 1.11
N ILE A 373 -0.02 13.98 1.60
CA ILE A 373 -1.40 14.42 1.34
C ILE A 373 -1.44 15.89 0.92
N GLU A 374 -2.44 16.26 0.11
CA GLU A 374 -2.75 17.66 -0.21
C GLU A 374 -3.76 18.21 0.80
N LEU A 375 -3.37 19.19 1.63
CA LEU A 375 -4.27 19.85 2.58
C LEU A 375 -5.20 20.82 1.85
N GLU A 376 -4.65 21.74 1.09
CA GLU A 376 -5.34 22.72 0.24
C GLU A 376 -4.62 22.81 -1.12
N GLU A 377 -5.21 23.47 -2.11
CA GLU A 377 -4.58 23.72 -3.43
C GLU A 377 -3.15 24.27 -3.24
N ASP A 378 -2.17 23.63 -3.89
CA ASP A 378 -0.71 23.85 -3.76
C ASP A 378 -0.07 23.54 -2.38
N VAL A 379 -0.83 23.21 -1.33
CA VAL A 379 -0.31 22.99 0.04
C VAL A 379 -0.29 21.50 0.39
N LEU A 380 0.90 20.89 0.35
CA LEU A 380 1.11 19.49 0.65
C LEU A 380 1.71 19.29 2.05
N ALA A 381 1.45 18.15 2.67
CA ALA A 381 2.06 17.70 3.91
C ALA A 381 2.59 16.27 3.78
N THR A 382 3.82 16.04 4.23
CA THR A 382 4.46 14.72 4.26
C THR A 382 4.73 14.29 5.69
N PHE A 383 4.37 13.05 6.00
CA PHE A 383 4.64 12.37 7.27
C PHE A 383 5.64 11.25 7.04
N THR A 384 6.71 11.19 7.82
CA THR A 384 7.89 10.36 7.53
C THR A 384 8.34 9.54 8.74
N ARG A 385 8.66 8.26 8.53
CA ARG A 385 9.35 7.41 9.50
C ARG A 385 10.75 7.96 9.82
N THR A 386 11.13 8.00 11.09
CA THR A 386 12.48 8.44 11.52
C THR A 386 13.23 7.37 12.31
N ASP A 387 14.52 7.61 12.55
CA ASP A 387 15.43 6.79 13.38
C ASP A 387 15.46 7.21 14.87
N ASN A 388 14.57 8.13 15.28
CA ASN A 388 14.61 8.77 16.59
C ASN A 388 13.38 8.50 17.48
N GLY A 389 12.43 7.69 17.00
CA GLY A 389 11.20 7.35 17.71
C GLY A 389 10.04 8.35 17.54
N LYS A 390 10.19 9.37 16.68
CA LYS A 390 9.10 10.29 16.30
C LYS A 390 8.69 10.11 14.85
N ILE A 391 7.55 10.68 14.50
CA ILE A 391 7.15 10.91 13.10
C ILE A 391 7.72 12.26 12.66
N GLY A 392 8.41 12.27 11.53
CA GLY A 392 8.86 13.48 10.84
C GLY A 392 7.70 14.13 10.09
N TYR A 393 7.71 15.45 9.99
CA TYR A 393 6.69 16.27 9.34
C TYR A 393 7.35 17.39 8.53
N SER A 394 6.87 17.62 7.32
CA SER A 394 7.22 18.79 6.52
C SER A 394 6.09 19.17 5.57
N MET A 395 6.12 20.40 5.07
CA MET A 395 5.11 20.94 4.15
C MET A 395 5.74 21.45 2.86
N SER A 396 4.96 21.43 1.78
CA SER A 396 5.18 22.24 0.59
C SER A 396 4.05 23.28 0.47
N HIS A 397 4.37 24.43 -0.12
CA HIS A 397 3.40 25.49 -0.45
C HIS A 397 3.48 25.90 -1.93
N ASP A 398 3.98 24.97 -2.75
CA ASP A 398 4.25 25.12 -4.19
C ASP A 398 4.07 23.78 -4.92
N ASN A 399 2.98 23.05 -4.57
CA ASN A 399 2.57 21.80 -5.24
C ASN A 399 3.66 20.70 -5.22
N GLY A 400 4.51 20.69 -4.20
CA GLY A 400 5.60 19.72 -4.03
C GLY A 400 6.95 20.10 -4.66
N ASP A 401 7.09 21.28 -5.27
CA ASP A 401 8.36 21.73 -5.87
C ASP A 401 9.46 22.00 -4.80
N THR A 402 9.09 22.56 -3.65
CA THR A 402 10.00 22.76 -2.50
C THR A 402 9.33 22.43 -1.17
N TRP A 403 10.16 22.07 -0.18
CA TRP A 403 9.71 21.55 1.11
C TRP A 403 10.36 22.27 2.28
N THR A 404 9.66 22.38 3.40
CA THR A 404 10.20 22.89 4.66
C THR A 404 11.25 21.93 5.25
N GLU A 405 11.98 22.40 6.27
CA GLU A 405 12.77 21.51 7.14
C GLU A 405 11.84 20.46 7.79
N ILE A 406 12.34 19.22 7.93
CA ILE A 406 11.62 18.13 8.58
C ILE A 406 11.70 18.32 10.10
N THR A 407 10.55 18.44 10.74
CA THR A 407 10.42 18.54 12.21
C THR A 407 9.80 17.27 12.79
N ASN A 408 10.00 17.01 14.08
CA ASN A 408 9.38 15.87 14.75
C ASN A 408 8.00 16.24 15.32
N LEU A 409 7.01 15.36 15.17
CA LEU A 409 5.71 15.47 15.83
C LEU A 409 5.75 14.86 17.24
N ASP A 410 5.48 15.66 18.26
CA ASP A 410 5.41 15.23 19.67
C ASP A 410 4.04 14.61 20.04
N ILE A 411 3.56 13.69 19.20
CA ILE A 411 2.27 12.99 19.35
C ILE A 411 2.40 11.48 19.56
N VAL A 412 3.54 10.90 19.19
CA VAL A 412 3.87 9.47 19.42
C VAL A 412 5.24 9.32 20.08
N ASP A 413 5.46 8.20 20.73
CA ASP A 413 6.76 7.74 21.24
C ASP A 413 7.00 6.31 20.75
N ASN A 414 7.57 6.19 19.55
CA ASN A 414 7.84 4.93 18.87
C ASN A 414 9.24 4.37 19.17
N THR A 415 9.46 3.11 18.79
CA THR A 415 10.79 2.48 18.81
C THR A 415 11.80 3.25 17.96
N GLN A 416 13.08 3.17 18.32
CA GLN A 416 14.15 3.87 17.59
C GLN A 416 14.24 3.48 16.11
N TYR A 417 13.91 2.23 15.75
CA TYR A 417 13.96 1.79 14.34
C TYR A 417 12.74 2.24 13.50
N GLY A 418 11.68 2.75 14.15
CA GLY A 418 10.49 3.30 13.50
C GLY A 418 9.62 2.28 12.75
N THR A 419 8.52 2.79 12.23
CA THR A 419 7.54 2.09 11.40
C THR A 419 7.01 3.08 10.37
N GLN A 420 6.57 2.57 9.22
CA GLN A 420 5.80 3.36 8.26
C GLN A 420 4.61 4.03 8.97
N VAL A 421 4.24 5.20 8.45
CA VAL A 421 3.07 5.98 8.88
C VAL A 421 2.24 6.23 7.64
N SER A 422 0.93 6.02 7.75
CA SER A 422 -0.04 6.40 6.72
C SER A 422 -0.85 7.61 7.19
N ALA A 423 -1.36 8.35 6.22
CA ALA A 423 -1.99 9.64 6.39
C ALA A 423 -3.11 9.83 5.37
N LEU A 424 -4.27 10.26 5.84
CA LEU A 424 -5.46 10.51 5.04
C LEU A 424 -5.98 11.92 5.34
N LYS A 425 -6.28 12.67 4.29
CA LYS A 425 -7.18 13.83 4.38
C LYS A 425 -8.61 13.32 4.35
N TYR A 426 -9.35 13.57 5.42
CA TYR A 426 -10.76 13.20 5.49
C TYR A 426 -11.61 14.23 4.73
N SER A 427 -12.63 13.76 4.00
CA SER A 427 -13.45 14.60 3.12
C SER A 427 -14.38 15.56 3.87
N GLU A 428 -14.84 15.16 5.06
CA GLU A 428 -15.74 15.92 5.91
C GLU A 428 -15.01 16.73 6.99
N GLU A 429 -15.56 17.90 7.34
CA GLU A 429 -14.98 18.77 8.38
C GLU A 429 -15.25 18.27 9.80
N ILE A 430 -14.20 18.18 10.63
CA ILE A 430 -14.33 17.94 12.07
C ILE A 430 -14.22 19.29 12.79
N GLU A 431 -15.26 19.64 13.55
CA GLU A 431 -15.43 20.94 14.22
C GLU A 431 -15.37 22.18 13.29
N GLY A 432 -15.65 22.01 11.99
CA GLY A 432 -15.55 23.09 11.01
C GLY A 432 -14.13 23.40 10.55
N LYS A 433 -13.24 22.40 10.63
CA LYS A 433 -11.86 22.39 10.11
C LYS A 433 -11.65 21.14 9.27
N LEU A 434 -10.76 21.22 8.27
CA LEU A 434 -10.26 20.05 7.56
C LEU A 434 -9.54 19.11 8.52
N ALA A 435 -9.81 17.81 8.41
CA ALA A 435 -9.26 16.80 9.29
C ALA A 435 -8.22 15.92 8.57
N VAL A 436 -7.13 15.63 9.27
CA VAL A 436 -6.09 14.68 8.87
C VAL A 436 -6.10 13.53 9.86
N ILE A 437 -6.09 12.30 9.36
CA ILE A 437 -6.01 11.08 10.16
C ILE A 437 -4.68 10.41 9.86
N LEU A 438 -3.88 10.11 10.89
CA LEU A 438 -2.70 9.25 10.78
C LEU A 438 -3.01 7.85 11.33
N SER A 439 -2.35 6.82 10.81
CA SER A 439 -2.15 5.57 11.56
C SER A 439 -0.69 5.18 11.71
N THR A 440 -0.39 4.65 12.88
CA THR A 440 0.96 4.34 13.35
C THR A 440 0.86 3.52 14.65
N PRO A 441 1.82 2.63 14.96
CA PRO A 441 1.99 2.17 16.33
C PRO A 441 2.36 3.33 17.26
N ASN A 442 2.12 3.15 18.56
CA ASN A 442 2.59 4.08 19.59
C ASN A 442 3.21 3.31 20.77
N SER A 443 4.42 2.76 20.56
CA SER A 443 5.19 2.10 21.61
C SER A 443 6.70 2.25 21.43
N THR A 444 7.39 2.49 22.56
CA THR A 444 8.85 2.53 22.63
C THR A 444 9.50 1.15 22.68
N GLN A 445 8.72 0.07 22.81
CA GLN A 445 9.24 -1.30 23.00
C GLN A 445 9.23 -2.11 21.71
N ALA A 446 8.10 -2.13 21.01
CA ALA A 446 7.86 -2.95 19.83
C ALA A 446 6.92 -2.24 18.84
N ARG A 447 6.55 -2.95 17.78
CA ARG A 447 5.49 -2.54 16.86
C ARG A 447 4.17 -3.10 17.37
N GLU A 448 3.49 -2.29 18.18
CA GLU A 448 2.32 -2.65 18.99
C GLU A 448 1.55 -1.36 19.34
N ASN A 449 0.33 -1.51 19.87
CA ASN A 449 -0.56 -0.40 20.24
C ASN A 449 -0.81 0.56 19.07
N GLY A 450 -1.51 0.07 18.04
CA GLY A 450 -1.93 0.88 16.90
C GLY A 450 -2.85 2.01 17.34
N GLU A 451 -2.62 3.22 16.82
CA GLU A 451 -3.50 4.37 17.01
C GLU A 451 -3.98 4.93 15.66
N LEU A 452 -5.20 5.47 15.67
CA LEU A 452 -5.65 6.49 14.73
C LEU A 452 -5.54 7.85 15.42
N ILE A 453 -4.82 8.80 14.82
CA ILE A 453 -4.57 10.13 15.40
C ILE A 453 -5.16 11.20 14.49
N ILE A 454 -6.13 11.98 14.99
CA ILE A 454 -6.81 13.03 14.24
C ILE A 454 -6.23 14.39 14.58
N GLY A 455 -5.78 15.12 13.56
CA GLY A 455 -5.39 16.52 13.61
C GLY A 455 -6.33 17.41 12.80
N LEU A 456 -6.48 18.66 13.23
CA LEU A 456 -7.35 19.64 12.58
C LEU A 456 -6.51 20.76 11.97
N TYR A 457 -6.54 20.90 10.65
CA TYR A 457 -5.78 21.94 9.96
C TYR A 457 -6.40 23.33 10.19
N ASN A 458 -5.56 24.33 10.48
CA ASN A 458 -6.00 25.68 10.81
C ASN A 458 -5.70 26.73 9.71
N GLY A 459 -5.15 26.30 8.57
CA GLY A 459 -4.68 27.17 7.48
C GLY A 459 -3.18 27.51 7.54
N GLU A 460 -2.50 27.14 8.62
CA GLU A 460 -1.03 27.28 8.79
C GLU A 460 -0.39 25.95 9.24
N GLU A 461 -0.99 25.24 10.19
CA GLU A 461 -0.50 23.98 10.76
C GLU A 461 -1.63 23.01 11.15
N ILE A 462 -1.28 21.76 11.50
CA ILE A 462 -2.20 20.71 11.93
C ILE A 462 -2.20 20.61 13.47
N GLU A 463 -3.35 20.93 14.09
CA GLU A 463 -3.54 20.81 15.54
C GLU A 463 -3.99 19.39 15.91
N TRP A 464 -3.07 18.55 16.40
CA TRP A 464 -3.36 17.17 16.82
C TRP A 464 -4.23 17.11 18.06
N LYS A 465 -5.44 16.53 17.94
CA LYS A 465 -6.50 16.69 18.95
C LYS A 465 -7.07 15.39 19.50
N TYR A 466 -7.19 14.35 18.70
CA TYR A 466 -7.80 13.09 19.13
C TYR A 466 -6.86 11.91 18.87
N ARG A 467 -6.85 10.94 19.78
CA ARG A 467 -6.23 9.62 19.58
C ARG A 467 -7.23 8.52 19.90
N TYR A 468 -7.32 7.54 19.01
CA TYR A 468 -8.11 6.34 19.18
C TYR A 468 -7.17 5.13 19.15
N THR A 469 -7.10 4.37 20.24
CA THR A 469 -6.33 3.13 20.28
C THR A 469 -7.14 2.01 19.62
N ILE A 470 -6.56 1.38 18.60
CA ILE A 470 -7.21 0.31 17.86
C ILE A 470 -7.29 -0.94 18.75
N PRO A 471 -8.47 -1.56 18.94
CA PRO A 471 -8.62 -2.77 19.75
C PRO A 471 -7.71 -3.92 19.32
N ASP A 472 -7.37 -4.79 20.27
CA ASP A 472 -6.60 -6.04 20.05
C ASP A 472 -5.20 -5.91 19.40
N THR A 473 -4.69 -4.69 19.19
CA THR A 473 -3.34 -4.40 18.67
C THR A 473 -2.20 -4.42 19.71
N GLN A 474 -2.46 -4.84 20.95
CA GLN A 474 -1.49 -4.72 22.06
C GLN A 474 -0.27 -5.64 21.92
N ASP A 475 -0.38 -6.73 21.15
CA ASP A 475 0.70 -7.70 20.89
C ASP A 475 1.27 -7.58 19.45
N GLY A 476 0.79 -6.61 18.66
CA GLY A 476 1.23 -6.43 17.26
C GLY A 476 0.47 -5.35 16.47
N PHE A 477 1.20 -4.36 15.95
CA PHE A 477 0.76 -3.39 14.94
C PHE A 477 1.99 -2.80 14.22
N SER A 478 2.20 -3.16 12.96
CA SER A 478 3.34 -2.71 12.15
C SER A 478 2.93 -1.71 11.06
N TYR A 479 3.05 -2.07 9.77
CA TYR A 479 2.68 -1.20 8.66
C TYR A 479 1.16 -1.09 8.58
N SER A 480 0.67 0.04 8.10
CA SER A 480 -0.76 0.30 7.95
C SER A 480 -1.03 1.24 6.79
N ASP A 481 -2.17 1.11 6.14
CA ASP A 481 -2.66 2.10 5.18
C ASP A 481 -4.16 2.36 5.37
N LEU A 482 -4.60 3.57 5.04
CA LEU A 482 -5.97 4.04 5.28
C LEU A 482 -6.55 4.74 4.07
N THR A 483 -7.84 4.47 3.83
CA THR A 483 -8.62 5.19 2.84
C THR A 483 -10.03 5.49 3.38
N GLU A 484 -10.64 6.56 2.87
CA GLU A 484 -12.05 6.86 3.12
C GLU A 484 -12.92 6.05 2.16
N THR A 485 -13.86 5.27 2.69
CA THR A 485 -14.77 4.46 1.89
C THR A 485 -15.89 5.33 1.29
N PRO A 486 -16.58 4.89 0.22
CA PRO A 486 -17.67 5.67 -0.39
C PRO A 486 -18.89 5.96 0.50
N ASP A 487 -19.01 5.29 1.64
CA ASP A 487 -20.02 5.59 2.68
C ASP A 487 -19.52 6.48 3.83
N GLY A 488 -18.28 6.98 3.74
CA GLY A 488 -17.68 7.94 4.69
C GLY A 488 -17.05 7.31 5.94
N GLU A 489 -16.99 5.98 6.01
CA GLU A 489 -16.21 5.26 7.02
C GLU A 489 -14.72 5.23 6.64
N ILE A 490 -13.85 4.96 7.61
CA ILE A 490 -12.41 4.79 7.40
C ILE A 490 -12.11 3.30 7.30
N ALA A 491 -11.54 2.86 6.18
CA ALA A 491 -10.96 1.54 6.04
C ALA A 491 -9.47 1.59 6.42
N LEU A 492 -9.04 0.69 7.30
CA LEU A 492 -7.65 0.53 7.73
C LEU A 492 -7.18 -0.89 7.40
N HIS A 493 -6.10 -1.01 6.63
CA HIS A 493 -5.45 -2.28 6.27
C HIS A 493 -4.07 -2.33 6.95
N TYR A 494 -3.76 -3.34 7.79
CA TYR A 494 -2.58 -3.31 8.67
C TYR A 494 -1.93 -4.68 8.96
N ASP A 495 -0.62 -4.68 9.20
CA ASP A 495 0.17 -5.79 9.76
C ASP A 495 -0.14 -5.92 11.28
N SER A 496 -0.89 -6.92 11.75
CA SER A 496 -1.22 -7.18 13.17
C SER A 496 -0.08 -7.88 13.94
N TRP A 497 1.14 -7.33 13.86
CA TRP A 497 2.37 -8.08 14.17
C TRP A 497 3.55 -7.24 14.67
N SER A 498 4.51 -7.88 15.38
CA SER A 498 5.79 -7.32 15.81
C SER A 498 7.00 -8.04 15.18
N ARG A 499 8.17 -7.37 15.17
CA ARG A 499 9.39 -7.81 14.46
C ARG A 499 10.02 -9.09 15.00
N ASP A 500 9.87 -9.36 16.29
CA ASP A 500 10.36 -10.58 16.95
C ASP A 500 9.48 -11.81 16.64
N GLN A 501 8.25 -11.56 16.19
CA GLN A 501 7.23 -12.56 15.90
C GLN A 501 7.66 -13.61 14.84
N LEU A 502 8.15 -13.14 13.67
CA LEU A 502 8.38 -13.81 12.34
C LEU A 502 7.41 -14.93 11.87
N HIS A 503 6.97 -14.81 10.60
CA HIS A 503 6.26 -15.85 9.82
C HIS A 503 4.92 -16.32 10.40
N LEU A 504 4.07 -15.39 10.84
CA LEU A 504 2.65 -15.68 10.95
C LEU A 504 1.92 -15.54 9.62
N LYS A 505 0.93 -16.41 9.45
CA LYS A 505 -0.07 -16.32 8.40
C LYS A 505 -1.24 -15.49 8.91
N ASP A 506 -2.02 -14.92 8.00
CA ASP A 506 -3.31 -14.31 8.30
C ASP A 506 -3.26 -13.16 9.33
N VAL A 507 -2.14 -12.44 9.38
CA VAL A 507 -1.91 -11.23 10.20
C VAL A 507 -1.90 -9.93 9.39
N LEU A 508 -2.40 -9.99 8.15
CA LEU A 508 -2.72 -8.81 7.37
C LEU A 508 -4.24 -8.64 7.43
N LEU A 509 -4.70 -7.66 8.21
CA LEU A 509 -6.11 -7.50 8.58
C LEU A 509 -6.65 -6.18 8.07
N MET A 510 -7.95 -6.14 7.78
CA MET A 510 -8.67 -4.92 7.45
C MET A 510 -9.82 -4.69 8.42
N GLN A 511 -9.89 -3.50 9.01
CA GLN A 511 -10.98 -3.04 9.87
C GLN A 511 -11.65 -1.79 9.27
N ARG A 512 -12.94 -1.62 9.54
CA ARG A 512 -13.72 -0.41 9.19
C ARG A 512 -14.14 0.34 10.44
N PHE A 513 -14.03 1.67 10.39
CA PHE A 513 -14.36 2.56 11.50
C PHE A 513 -15.33 3.66 11.06
N ASP A 514 -16.41 3.85 11.81
CA ASP A 514 -17.22 5.06 11.70
C ASP A 514 -16.44 6.24 12.31
N SER A 515 -16.32 7.34 11.57
CA SER A 515 -15.52 8.50 11.99
C SER A 515 -16.05 9.17 13.26
N GLN A 516 -17.37 9.16 13.46
CA GLN A 516 -18.00 9.68 14.65
C GLN A 516 -17.77 8.76 15.85
N ASP A 517 -17.69 7.44 15.66
CA ASP A 517 -17.27 6.49 16.69
C ASP A 517 -15.80 6.66 17.09
N ILE A 518 -14.88 6.85 16.13
CA ILE A 518 -13.47 7.20 16.41
C ILE A 518 -13.41 8.44 17.31
N ILE A 519 -14.09 9.52 16.93
CA ILE A 519 -14.08 10.79 17.69
C ILE A 519 -14.70 10.61 19.09
N ASN A 520 -15.81 9.87 19.21
CA ASN A 520 -16.52 9.67 20.48
C ASN A 520 -15.73 8.80 21.48
N GLN A 521 -14.96 7.84 20.99
CA GLN A 521 -14.16 6.91 21.80
C GLN A 521 -12.72 7.41 22.02
N SER A 522 -12.30 8.42 21.26
CA SER A 522 -10.96 9.00 21.35
C SER A 522 -10.67 9.66 22.69
N GLN A 523 -9.41 9.56 23.11
CA GLN A 523 -8.87 10.45 24.13
C GLN A 523 -8.50 11.79 23.48
N VAL A 524 -8.80 12.90 24.15
CA VAL A 524 -8.31 14.22 23.72
C VAL A 524 -6.82 14.30 24.04
N ILE A 525 -6.03 14.65 23.03
CA ILE A 525 -4.63 15.03 23.20
C ILE A 525 -4.62 16.40 23.87
N THR A 526 -4.50 16.41 25.20
CA THR A 526 -4.46 17.65 25.97
C THR A 526 -3.11 18.32 25.84
N GLU A 527 -3.08 19.60 25.45
CA GLU A 527 -1.96 20.50 25.72
C GLU A 527 -1.80 20.71 27.24
N ASP A 528 -1.17 19.75 27.93
CA ASP A 528 -1.01 19.79 29.38
C ASP A 528 0.45 19.49 29.81
N ALA A 529 1.36 20.37 29.35
CA ALA A 529 2.62 20.67 30.03
C ALA A 529 3.09 22.09 29.64
N GLY A 530 3.02 23.03 30.59
CA GLY A 530 3.53 24.42 30.43
C GLY A 530 4.85 24.70 31.14
#